data_AF-A0AAV3Z912-F1
#
_entry.id   AF-A0AAV3Z912-F1
#
_cell.length_a   1.000
_cell.length_b   1.000
_cell.length_c   1.000
_cell.angle_alpha   90.00
_cell.angle_beta   90.00
_cell.angle_gamma   90.00
#
_symmetry.space_group_name_H-M   'P 1'
#
loop_
_entity.id
_entity.type
_entity.pdbx_description
1 polymer ?
#
loop_
_entity_poly.entity_id
_entity_poly.type
_entity_poly.pdbx_seq_one_letter_code
_entity_poly.pdbx_strand_id
1 'polypeptide(L)'
;MARLFLLLALSISSVCSFDVKDSPTGFTVSIGSFILLDHTRESPILFVGSGDLSITEDSGNFFINSKIFSRVPMYTYALSQDANDWLVDLTEGDFSVSLIVNVIVF
;
A
#
# COMPACT_ATOMS: atom_id res chain seq x y z
N MET A 1 -37.86 -43.31 6.31
CA MET A 1 -36.98 -42.32 6.96
C MET A 1 -35.61 -42.42 6.32
N ALA A 2 -35.18 -41.42 5.55
CA ALA A 2 -33.81 -41.28 5.09
C ALA A 2 -33.50 -39.79 4.98
N ARG A 3 -32.68 -39.27 5.90
CA ARG A 3 -32.19 -37.89 5.85
C ARG A 3 -30.91 -37.90 5.02
N LEU A 4 -30.99 -37.40 3.79
CA LEU A 4 -29.84 -37.14 2.93
C LEU A 4 -29.18 -35.85 3.41
N PHE A 5 -28.05 -35.97 4.12
CA PHE A 5 -27.22 -34.83 4.50
C PHE A 5 -26.27 -34.51 3.34
N LEU A 6 -26.55 -33.42 2.62
CA LEU A 6 -25.65 -32.87 1.62
C LEU A 6 -24.62 -31.99 2.33
N LEU A 7 -23.46 -32.55 2.64
CA LEU A 7 -22.29 -31.78 3.06
C LEU A 7 -21.74 -31.06 1.81
N LEU A 8 -22.14 -29.80 1.62
CA LEU A 8 -21.40 -28.88 0.77
C LEU A 8 -20.01 -28.74 1.39
N ALA A 9 -19.03 -29.38 0.76
CA ALA A 9 -17.63 -29.13 1.04
C ALA A 9 -17.37 -27.65 0.74
N LEU A 10 -17.36 -26.83 1.78
CA LEU A 10 -16.76 -25.50 1.74
C LEU A 10 -15.27 -25.73 1.52
N SER A 11 -14.85 -25.77 0.26
CA SER A 11 -13.46 -25.51 -0.09
C SER A 11 -13.19 -24.07 0.35
N ILE A 12 -12.65 -23.91 1.56
CA ILE A 12 -12.04 -22.66 1.98
C ILE A 12 -10.72 -22.59 1.22
N SER A 13 -10.80 -22.31 -0.08
CA SER A 13 -9.74 -21.56 -0.73
C SER A 13 -9.85 -20.16 -0.12
N SER A 14 -9.08 -19.90 0.93
CA SER A 14 -8.87 -18.53 1.37
C SER A 14 -8.18 -17.82 0.22
N VAL A 15 -8.98 -17.18 -0.64
CA VAL A 15 -8.50 -16.29 -1.68
C VAL A 15 -7.74 -15.20 -0.94
N CYS A 16 -6.42 -15.21 -1.09
CA CYS A 16 -5.53 -14.26 -0.45
C CYS A 16 -5.51 -13.00 -1.32
N SER A 17 -6.56 -12.17 -1.20
CA SER A 17 -6.69 -10.94 -1.96
C SER A 17 -6.35 -9.73 -1.10
N PHE A 18 -5.84 -8.68 -1.73
CA PHE A 18 -5.72 -7.38 -1.09
C PHE A 18 -7.11 -6.79 -0.86
N ASP A 19 -7.31 -6.19 0.30
CA ASP A 19 -8.52 -5.46 0.67
C ASP A 19 -8.13 -4.03 1.05
N VAL A 20 -8.81 -3.06 0.43
CA VAL A 20 -8.58 -1.63 0.64
C VAL A 20 -9.81 -1.06 1.31
N LYS A 21 -9.64 -0.51 2.52
CA LYS A 21 -10.72 0.11 3.29
C LYS A 21 -10.46 1.58 3.48
N ASP A 22 -11.43 2.37 3.06
CA ASP A 22 -11.49 3.78 3.37
C ASP A 22 -12.01 4.02 4.79
N SER A 23 -11.60 5.13 5.39
CA SER A 23 -12.06 5.59 6.71
C SER A 23 -12.08 7.11 6.74
N PRO A 24 -12.80 7.74 7.70
CA PRO A 24 -12.85 9.21 7.79
C PRO A 24 -11.50 9.90 7.98
N THR A 25 -10.47 9.14 8.39
CA THR A 25 -9.15 9.68 8.77
C THR A 25 -8.02 9.18 7.87
N GLY A 26 -8.30 8.32 6.89
CA GLY A 26 -7.25 7.53 6.26
C GLY A 26 -7.73 6.28 5.53
N PHE A 27 -6.81 5.52 4.96
CA PHE A 27 -7.10 4.22 4.35
C PHE A 27 -6.19 3.12 4.90
N THR A 28 -6.66 1.89 4.80
CA THR A 28 -5.86 0.70 5.12
C THR A 28 -5.81 -0.24 3.92
N VAL A 29 -4.67 -0.90 3.73
CA VAL A 29 -4.51 -2.02 2.80
C VAL A 29 -4.15 -3.25 3.61
N SER A 30 -4.88 -4.34 3.41
CA SER A 30 -4.73 -5.57 4.17
C SER A 30 -4.74 -6.81 3.28
N ILE A 31 -4.17 -7.90 3.76
CA ILE A 31 -4.35 -9.25 3.20
C ILE A 31 -4.86 -10.13 4.32
N GLY A 32 -6.10 -10.62 4.19
CA GLY A 32 -6.77 -11.35 5.26
C GLY A 32 -6.89 -10.51 6.53
N SER A 33 -6.27 -10.96 7.63
CA SER A 33 -6.25 -10.23 8.91
C SER A 33 -5.02 -9.34 9.11
N PHE A 34 -4.09 -9.30 8.16
CA PHE A 34 -2.83 -8.56 8.28
C PHE A 34 -2.95 -7.20 7.60
N ILE A 35 -2.78 -6.12 8.37
CA ILE A 35 -2.68 -4.76 7.83
C ILE A 35 -1.25 -4.56 7.32
N LEU A 36 -1.13 -4.20 6.04
CA LEU A 36 0.13 -3.94 5.36
C LEU A 36 0.45 -2.45 5.30
N LEU A 37 -0.57 -1.64 4.99
CA LEU A 37 -0.48 -0.19 4.96
C LEU A 37 -1.60 0.38 5.82
N ASP A 38 -1.25 1.33 6.67
CA ASP A 38 -2.18 2.12 7.48
C ASP A 38 -1.82 3.59 7.31
N HIS A 39 -2.58 4.28 6.47
CA HIS A 39 -2.35 5.67 6.12
C HIS A 39 -3.36 6.54 6.84
N THR A 40 -2.88 7.46 7.66
CA THR A 40 -3.69 8.55 8.20
C THR A 40 -3.00 9.89 7.99
N ARG A 41 -3.73 10.98 8.24
CA ARG A 41 -3.14 12.32 8.21
C ARG A 41 -2.05 12.49 9.27
N GLU A 42 -2.23 11.90 10.45
CA GLU A 42 -1.28 11.94 11.55
C GLU A 42 -0.12 10.96 11.35
N SER A 43 -0.33 9.90 10.56
CA SER A 43 0.66 8.87 10.24
C SER A 43 0.70 8.59 8.73
N PRO A 44 1.29 9.49 7.93
CA PRO A 44 1.39 9.29 6.49
C PRO A 44 2.36 8.15 6.16
N ILE A 45 1.97 7.24 5.27
CA ILE A 45 2.81 6.09 4.86
C ILE A 45 3.86 6.48 3.82
N LEU A 46 3.61 7.58 3.08
CA LEU A 46 4.41 7.97 1.94
C LEU A 46 4.95 9.38 2.15
N PHE A 47 6.24 9.53 1.83
CA PHE A 47 6.94 10.80 1.81
C PHE A 47 7.65 10.93 0.47
N VAL A 48 7.53 12.08 -0.16
CA VAL A 48 8.25 12.42 -1.40
C VAL A 48 9.19 13.59 -1.13
N GLY A 49 10.19 13.78 -1.98
CA GLY A 49 11.10 14.89 -1.79
C GLY A 49 12.31 14.81 -2.68
N SER A 50 13.32 15.60 -2.33
CA SER A 50 14.55 15.74 -3.09
C SER A 50 15.76 15.72 -2.18
N GLY A 51 16.88 15.29 -2.75
CA GLY A 51 18.16 15.26 -2.09
C GLY A 51 19.26 14.88 -3.07
N ASP A 52 20.50 15.04 -2.63
CA ASP A 52 21.68 14.62 -3.36
C ASP A 52 22.26 13.36 -2.75
N LEU A 53 22.69 12.45 -3.61
CA LEU A 53 23.35 11.21 -3.26
C LEU A 53 24.82 11.29 -3.71
N SER A 54 25.73 11.14 -2.76
CA SER A 54 27.15 10.96 -3.02
C SER A 54 27.55 9.55 -2.66
N ILE A 55 28.11 8.83 -3.63
CA ILE A 55 28.66 7.48 -3.44
C ILE A 55 30.11 7.55 -3.86
N THR A 56 31.02 7.26 -2.93
CA THR A 56 32.45 7.10 -3.20
C THR A 56 32.84 5.67 -2.88
N GLU A 57 33.64 5.07 -3.75
CA GLU A 57 34.22 3.75 -3.54
C GLU A 57 35.74 3.89 -3.38
N ASP A 58 36.30 3.19 -2.40
CA ASP A 58 37.75 3.06 -2.21
C ASP A 58 38.10 1.63 -1.79
N SER A 59 38.74 0.90 -2.70
CA SER A 59 39.29 -0.43 -2.47
C SER A 59 38.23 -1.44 -1.99
N GLY A 60 37.02 -1.36 -2.54
CA GLY A 60 35.84 -2.15 -2.18
C GLY A 60 35.02 -1.60 -1.02
N ASN A 61 35.44 -0.50 -0.38
CA ASN A 61 34.69 0.17 0.67
C ASN A 61 33.82 1.28 0.08
N PHE A 62 32.53 1.27 0.42
CA PHE A 62 31.58 2.27 -0.08
C PHE A 62 31.24 3.28 1.01
N PHE A 63 31.35 4.56 0.65
CA PHE A 63 30.94 5.69 1.45
C PHE A 63 29.73 6.32 0.79
N ILE A 64 28.55 6.06 1.35
CA ILE A 64 27.27 6.51 0.82
C ILE A 64 26.73 7.62 1.73
N ASN A 65 26.67 8.83 1.20
CA ASN A 65 26.16 10.01 1.90
C ASN A 65 24.93 10.54 1.17
N SER A 66 23.84 10.73 1.90
CA SER A 66 22.61 11.33 1.39
C SER A 66 22.36 12.66 2.07
N LYS A 67 22.25 13.74 1.29
CA LYS A 67 21.85 15.05 1.77
C LYS A 67 20.41 15.31 1.36
N ILE A 68 19.49 15.23 2.31
CA ILE A 68 18.06 15.47 2.07
C ILE A 68 17.80 16.98 2.06
N PHE A 69 17.18 17.49 0.99
CA PHE A 69 16.75 18.89 0.88
C PHE A 69 15.30 19.07 1.27
N SER A 70 14.45 18.13 0.85
CA SER A 70 13.02 18.14 1.15
C SER A 70 12.52 16.73 1.42
N ARG A 71 11.57 16.63 2.34
CA ARG A 71 10.83 15.40 2.64
C ARG A 71 9.42 15.81 3.05
N VAL A 72 8.51 15.70 2.10
CA VAL A 72 7.12 16.12 2.18
C VAL A 72 6.25 14.88 2.41
N PRO A 73 5.55 14.78 3.55
CA PRO A 73 4.52 13.76 3.76
C PRO A 73 3.35 13.95 2.80
N MET A 74 2.86 12.86 2.23
CA MET A 74 1.68 12.85 1.38
C MET A 74 0.44 12.64 2.24
N TYR A 75 -0.29 13.70 2.62
CA TYR A 75 -1.40 13.59 3.58
C TYR A 75 -2.76 13.37 2.93
N THR A 76 -2.95 13.92 1.72
CA THR A 76 -4.24 13.86 1.04
C THR A 76 -4.25 12.64 0.14
N TYR A 77 -5.36 11.90 0.12
CA TYR A 77 -5.53 10.77 -0.77
C TYR A 77 -6.93 10.75 -1.40
N ALA A 78 -7.03 10.08 -2.54
CA ALA A 78 -8.28 9.69 -3.17
C ALA A 78 -8.20 8.20 -3.51
N LEU A 79 -9.28 7.47 -3.24
CA LEU A 79 -9.42 6.08 -3.63
C LEU A 79 -10.38 5.99 -4.80
N SER A 80 -10.00 5.23 -5.81
CA SER A 80 -10.90 4.79 -6.87
C SER A 80 -10.67 3.31 -7.15
N GLN A 81 -11.70 2.65 -7.67
CA GLN A 81 -11.63 1.25 -8.03
C GLN A 81 -11.86 1.12 -9.54
N ASP A 82 -10.92 0.50 -10.24
CA ASP A 82 -11.03 0.16 -11.65
C ASP A 82 -11.03 -1.35 -11.83
N ALA A 83 -12.15 -1.90 -12.29
CA ALA A 83 -12.40 -3.34 -12.36
C ALA A 83 -12.07 -4.07 -11.04
N ASN A 84 -10.93 -4.75 -10.98
CA ASN A 84 -10.46 -5.48 -9.81
C ASN A 84 -9.37 -4.72 -9.03
N ASP A 85 -8.86 -3.60 -9.53
CA ASP A 85 -7.73 -2.91 -8.92
C ASP A 85 -8.19 -1.67 -8.17
N TRP A 86 -7.50 -1.38 -7.07
CA TRP A 86 -7.65 -0.11 -6.38
C TRP A 86 -6.55 0.85 -6.82
N LEU A 87 -6.94 2.05 -7.23
CA LEU A 87 -6.05 3.17 -7.46
C LEU A 87 -6.11 4.10 -6.23
N VAL A 88 -4.95 4.32 -5.63
CA VAL A 88 -4.74 5.22 -4.50
C VAL A 88 -3.92 6.41 -4.99
N ASP A 89 -4.56 7.56 -5.18
CA ASP A 89 -3.89 8.78 -5.58
C ASP A 89 -3.58 9.61 -4.34
N LEU A 90 -2.30 9.72 -3.99
CA LEU A 90 -1.84 10.60 -2.91
C LEU A 90 -1.35 11.92 -3.48
N THR A 91 -1.75 13.03 -2.87
CA THR A 91 -1.37 14.38 -3.30
C THR A 91 -0.96 15.26 -2.12
N GLU A 92 0.04 16.11 -2.34
CA GLU A 92 0.42 17.17 -1.40
C GLU A 92 1.12 18.31 -2.14
N GLY A 93 0.50 19.49 -2.19
CA GLY A 93 1.01 20.62 -2.98
C GLY A 93 1.14 20.26 -4.46
N ASP A 94 2.35 20.40 -5.01
CA ASP A 94 2.66 20.07 -6.41
C ASP A 94 3.03 18.60 -6.62
N PHE A 95 3.05 17.78 -5.56
CA PHE A 95 3.39 16.38 -5.65
C PHE A 95 2.14 15.50 -5.81
N SER A 96 2.25 14.50 -6.67
CA SER A 96 1.23 13.47 -6.86
C SER A 96 1.91 12.11 -7.05
N VAL A 97 1.41 11.09 -6.37
CA VAL A 97 1.86 9.69 -6.49
C VAL A 97 0.66 8.78 -6.49
N SER A 98 0.59 7.90 -7.47
CA SER A 98 -0.46 6.88 -7.57
C SER A 98 0.09 5.51 -7.20
N LEU A 99 -0.60 4.78 -6.32
CA LEU A 99 -0.39 3.35 -6.08
C LEU A 99 -1.52 2.55 -6.70
N ILE A 100 -1.17 1.46 -7.38
CA ILE A 100 -2.13 0.48 -7.89
C ILE A 100 -2.03 -0.76 -7.00
N VAL A 101 -3.11 -1.06 -6.29
CA VAL A 101 -3.26 -2.25 -5.46
C VAL A 101 -4.05 -3.28 -6.26
N ASN A 102 -3.34 -4.28 -6.79
CA ASN A 102 -3.96 -5.33 -7.59
C ASN A 102 -4.64 -6.35 -6.70
N VAL A 103 -5.94 -6.59 -6.90
CA VAL A 103 -6.65 -7.66 -6.20
C VAL A 103 -6.43 -8.95 -6.98
N ILE A 104 -5.28 -9.60 -6.74
CA ILE A 104 -4.98 -10.89 -7.36
C ILE A 104 -5.81 -11.97 -6.65
N VAL A 105 -6.74 -12.56 -7.39
CA VAL A 105 -7.48 -13.76 -6.99
C VAL A 105 -6.69 -14.97 -7.49
N PHE A 106 -6.06 -15.71 -6.57
CA PHE A 106 -5.40 -16.99 -6.85
C PHE A 106 -6.38 -18.16 -6.82
#